data_AF-F4RSE8-F1
#
_entry.id   AF-F4RSE8-F1
#
_cell.length_a   1.000
_cell.length_b   1.000
_cell.length_c   1.000
_cell.angle_alpha   90.00
_cell.angle_beta   90.00
_cell.angle_gamma   90.00
#
_symmetry.space_group_name_H-M   'P 1'
#
loop_
_entity.id
_entity.type
_entity.pdbx_description
1 polymer ?
#
loop_
_entity_poly.entity_id
_entity_poly.type
_entity_poly.pdbx_seq_one_letter_code
_entity_poly.pdbx_strand_id
1 'polypeptide(L)'
;MGLGKTIQTISLIATTLDASRQYEHQHSASAVNPLDTQLRASHTTLLICPTSLMDNWEEEVGKHTRKNSLKVLRWHGTDRFKIPLRDIHSADIVITTPKTLMYDQRLGGSTQVPFTTRWYRVVIDEAHVIRNETASHAVLTSLESVNRLCLTGTPLHNRIGDLHMLFKFLHIKPFQEDSVW
;
A
#
# COMPACT_ATOMS: atom_id res chain seq x y z
N MET A 1 4.97 7.96 -17.85
CA MET A 1 4.61 7.89 -19.28
C MET A 1 4.26 6.46 -19.72
N GLY A 2 3.12 6.33 -20.41
CA GLY A 2 2.89 5.51 -21.61
C GLY A 2 2.87 3.98 -21.54
N LEU A 3 3.71 3.33 -20.74
CA LEU A 3 3.96 1.88 -20.84
C LEU A 3 2.89 1.00 -20.14
N GLY A 4 1.79 1.61 -19.67
CA GLY A 4 0.72 0.84 -19.05
C GLY A 4 1.02 0.27 -17.66
N LYS A 5 1.89 0.89 -16.86
CA LYS A 5 2.17 0.44 -15.48
C LYS A 5 0.89 0.29 -14.64
N THR A 6 -0.05 1.23 -14.82
CA THR A 6 -1.36 1.22 -14.17
C THR A 6 -2.15 -0.02 -14.55
N ILE A 7 -2.37 -0.27 -15.84
CA ILE A 7 -3.11 -1.45 -16.30
C ILE A 7 -2.42 -2.77 -15.94
N GLN A 8 -1.09 -2.83 -15.99
CA GLN A 8 -0.32 -4.00 -15.52
C GLN A 8 -0.54 -4.27 -14.04
N THR A 9 -0.57 -3.22 -13.22
CA THR A 9 -0.83 -3.34 -11.78
C THR A 9 -2.27 -3.76 -11.52
N ILE A 10 -3.25 -3.20 -12.23
CA ILE A 10 -4.66 -3.61 -12.14
C ILE A 10 -4.81 -5.09 -12.53
N SER A 11 -4.18 -5.51 -13.63
CA SER A 11 -4.16 -6.90 -14.07
C SER A 11 -3.53 -7.82 -13.01
N LEU A 12 -2.43 -7.40 -12.39
CA LEU A 12 -1.80 -8.15 -11.30
C LEU A 12 -2.75 -8.29 -10.10
N ILE A 13 -3.44 -7.21 -9.70
CA ILE A 13 -4.42 -7.25 -8.61
C ILE A 13 -5.55 -8.23 -8.97
N ALA A 14 -6.17 -8.06 -10.13
CA ALA A 14 -7.30 -8.89 -10.58
C ALA A 14 -6.94 -10.39 -10.68
N THR A 15 -5.75 -10.71 -11.20
CA THR A 15 -5.30 -12.11 -11.38
C THR A 15 -4.87 -12.79 -10.08
N THR A 16 -4.63 -12.03 -9.01
CA THR A 16 -4.17 -12.57 -7.72
C THR A 16 -5.21 -12.47 -6.60
N LEU A 17 -6.47 -12.15 -6.93
CA LEU A 17 -7.56 -12.03 -5.94
C LEU A 17 -7.81 -13.31 -5.14
N ASP A 18 -7.82 -14.47 -5.80
CA ASP A 18 -8.07 -15.73 -5.08
C ASP A 18 -6.93 -16.04 -4.11
N ALA A 19 -5.69 -15.80 -4.52
CA ALA A 19 -4.51 -15.97 -3.67
C ALA A 19 -4.52 -14.99 -2.48
N SER A 20 -4.91 -13.72 -2.69
CA SER A 20 -4.97 -12.73 -1.62
C SER A 20 -6.07 -13.04 -0.60
N ARG A 21 -7.23 -13.54 -1.06
CA ARG A 21 -8.33 -13.99 -0.19
C ARG A 21 -7.96 -15.25 0.59
N GLN A 22 -7.29 -16.21 -0.03
CA GLN A 22 -6.75 -17.39 0.66
C GLN A 22 -5.76 -16.99 1.76
N TYR A 23 -4.86 -16.03 1.47
CA TYR A 23 -3.95 -15.47 2.47
C TYR A 23 -4.71 -14.89 3.67
N GLU A 24 -5.72 -14.05 3.44
CA GLU A 24 -6.54 -13.50 4.53
C GLU A 24 -7.24 -14.61 5.32
N HIS A 25 -7.85 -15.60 4.66
CA HIS A 25 -8.52 -16.70 5.35
C HIS A 25 -7.59 -17.52 6.25
N GLN A 26 -6.37 -17.81 5.78
CA GLN A 26 -5.37 -18.59 6.54
C GLN A 26 -4.84 -17.80 7.75
N HIS A 27 -4.69 -16.48 7.63
CA HIS A 27 -4.06 -15.65 8.65
C HIS A 27 -5.06 -14.90 9.55
N SER A 28 -6.36 -14.89 9.21
CA SER A 28 -7.42 -14.33 10.05
C SER A 28 -7.71 -15.19 11.29
N ALA A 29 -7.35 -16.48 11.28
CA ALA A 29 -7.68 -17.44 12.34
C ALA A 29 -6.61 -17.59 13.44
N SER A 30 -5.46 -16.91 13.34
CA SER A 30 -4.33 -17.08 14.28
C SER A 30 -4.39 -16.20 15.54
N ALA A 31 -5.59 -15.72 15.90
CA ALA A 31 -5.88 -14.90 17.09
C ALA A 31 -5.84 -15.66 18.42
N VAL A 32 -4.79 -16.45 18.66
CA VAL A 32 -4.66 -17.29 19.87
C VAL A 32 -3.69 -16.69 20.91
N ASN A 33 -2.99 -15.58 20.63
CA ASN A 33 -2.07 -14.99 21.61
C ASN A 33 -2.41 -13.52 21.97
N PRO A 34 -2.88 -13.24 23.20
CA PRO A 34 -3.30 -11.89 23.63
C PRO A 34 -2.14 -10.91 23.94
N LEU A 35 -0.88 -11.34 23.78
CA LEU A 35 0.31 -10.52 24.02
C LEU A 35 0.92 -9.94 22.74
N ASP A 36 0.50 -10.42 21.57
CA ASP A 36 0.96 -9.89 20.30
C ASP A 36 -0.03 -8.81 19.87
N THR A 37 0.46 -7.64 19.44
CA THR A 37 -0.38 -6.61 18.80
C THR A 37 -0.76 -7.15 17.42
N GLN A 38 -1.68 -8.12 17.39
CA GLN A 38 -1.94 -8.90 16.19
C GLN A 38 -2.60 -8.04 15.13
N LEU A 39 -1.81 -7.68 14.13
CA LEU A 39 -2.28 -7.01 12.94
C LEU A 39 -3.29 -7.89 12.21
N ARG A 40 -4.37 -7.27 11.73
CA ARG A 40 -5.37 -7.97 10.93
C ARG A 40 -4.79 -8.27 9.55
N ALA A 41 -4.67 -9.55 9.18
CA ALA A 41 -4.38 -9.92 7.80
C ALA A 41 -5.52 -9.47 6.87
N SER A 42 -5.17 -8.97 5.68
CA SER A 42 -6.13 -8.47 4.69
C SER A 42 -5.72 -8.88 3.28
N HIS A 43 -6.69 -9.24 2.44
CA HIS A 43 -6.52 -9.51 1.02
C HIS A 43 -6.26 -8.25 0.17
N THR A 44 -6.44 -7.07 0.76
CA THR A 44 -6.47 -5.78 0.08
C THR A 44 -5.10 -5.35 -0.41
N THR A 45 -5.08 -4.69 -1.57
CA THR A 45 -3.93 -3.91 -2.04
C THR A 45 -4.05 -2.47 -1.54
N LEU A 46 -3.11 -2.02 -0.72
CA LEU A 46 -2.96 -0.61 -0.36
C LEU A 46 -2.16 0.11 -1.45
N LEU A 47 -2.85 0.96 -2.21
CA LEU A 47 -2.27 1.78 -3.27
C LEU A 47 -2.01 3.19 -2.78
N ILE A 48 -0.77 3.62 -2.85
CA ILE A 48 -0.29 4.91 -2.36
C ILE A 48 0.14 5.73 -3.57
N CYS A 49 -0.55 6.83 -3.84
CA CYS A 49 -0.27 7.68 -4.99
C CYS A 49 -0.35 9.17 -4.62
N PRO A 50 0.20 10.08 -5.44
CA PRO A 50 -0.10 11.51 -5.35
C PRO A 50 -1.62 11.75 -5.40
N THR A 51 -2.11 12.75 -4.66
CA THR A 51 -3.55 13.10 -4.62
C THR A 51 -4.13 13.30 -6.01
N SER A 52 -3.37 13.91 -6.93
CA SER A 52 -3.78 14.17 -8.32
C SER A 52 -3.98 12.91 -9.16
N LEU A 53 -3.52 11.73 -8.71
CA LEU A 53 -3.66 10.46 -9.44
C LEU A 53 -4.77 9.57 -8.87
N MET A 54 -5.42 9.95 -7.76
CA MET A 54 -6.44 9.10 -7.13
C MET A 54 -7.65 8.87 -8.04
N ASP A 55 -8.21 9.94 -8.63
CA ASP A 55 -9.34 9.85 -9.55
C ASP A 55 -8.98 9.02 -10.79
N ASN A 56 -7.77 9.23 -11.33
CA ASN A 56 -7.27 8.48 -12.48
C ASN A 56 -7.17 6.98 -12.19
N TRP A 57 -6.72 6.58 -10.99
CA TRP A 57 -6.67 5.17 -10.61
C TRP A 57 -8.06 4.53 -10.51
N GLU A 58 -9.04 5.24 -9.94
CA GLU A 58 -10.42 4.76 -9.86
C GLU A 58 -11.06 4.61 -11.25
N GLU A 59 -10.85 5.59 -12.14
CA GLU A 59 -11.33 5.55 -13.52
C GLU A 59 -10.70 4.37 -14.28
N GLU A 60 -9.38 4.20 -14.19
CA GLU A 60 -8.66 3.14 -14.89
C GLU A 60 -9.07 1.74 -14.41
N VAL A 61 -9.35 1.56 -13.10
CA VAL A 61 -9.93 0.31 -12.58
C VAL A 61 -11.32 0.08 -13.17
N GLY A 62 -12.18 1.11 -13.17
CA GLY A 62 -13.53 1.01 -13.73
C GLY A 62 -13.56 0.69 -15.23
N LYS A 63 -12.59 1.21 -15.98
CA LYS A 63 -12.47 1.03 -17.43
C LYS A 63 -11.90 -0.33 -17.83
N HIS A 64 -10.95 -0.87 -17.05
CA HIS A 64 -10.21 -2.07 -17.44
C HIS A 64 -10.64 -3.35 -16.70
N THR A 65 -11.68 -3.27 -15.87
CA THR A 65 -12.23 -4.43 -15.16
C THR A 65 -13.72 -4.57 -15.40
N ARG A 66 -14.25 -5.78 -15.19
CA ARG A 66 -15.70 -5.99 -15.26
C ARG A 66 -16.36 -5.18 -14.14
N LYS A 67 -17.54 -4.61 -14.42
CA LYS A 67 -18.30 -3.86 -13.42
C LYS A 67 -18.46 -4.69 -12.14
N ASN A 68 -18.18 -4.09 -10.99
CA ASN A 68 -18.23 -4.70 -9.65
C ASN A 68 -17.29 -5.91 -9.44
N SER A 69 -16.25 -6.10 -10.26
CA SER A 69 -15.28 -7.18 -10.06
C SER A 69 -14.16 -6.83 -9.07
N LEU A 70 -13.87 -5.55 -8.88
CA LEU A 70 -12.97 -5.03 -7.86
C LEU A 70 -13.69 -3.94 -7.05
N LYS A 71 -13.69 -4.07 -5.72
CA LYS A 71 -14.16 -3.04 -4.80
C LYS A 71 -13.01 -2.09 -4.49
N VAL A 72 -13.09 -0.86 -5.00
CA VAL A 72 -12.12 0.21 -4.74
C VAL A 72 -12.65 1.14 -3.66
N LEU A 73 -11.80 1.49 -2.70
CA LEU A 73 -12.12 2.40 -1.61
C LEU A 73 -11.08 3.51 -1.50
N ARG A 74 -11.55 4.74 -1.33
CA ARG A 74 -10.71 5.91 -1.11
C ARG A 74 -10.50 6.16 0.37
N TRP A 75 -9.26 6.06 0.84
CA TRP A 75 -8.85 6.44 2.20
C TRP A 75 -8.13 7.79 2.16
N HIS A 76 -8.91 8.87 2.08
CA HIS A 76 -8.41 10.24 2.02
C HIS A 76 -9.46 11.25 2.53
N GLY A 77 -9.02 12.45 2.92
CA GLY A 77 -9.90 13.49 3.45
C GLY A 77 -10.47 13.16 4.83
N THR A 78 -11.10 14.12 5.49
CA THR A 78 -11.64 13.98 6.85
C THR A 78 -12.76 12.96 6.96
N ASP A 79 -13.51 12.74 5.88
CA ASP A 79 -14.62 11.78 5.85
C ASP A 79 -14.17 10.31 5.89
N ARG A 80 -12.87 10.03 5.71
CA ARG A 80 -12.34 8.65 5.83
C ARG A 80 -12.63 8.01 7.19
N PHE A 81 -12.72 8.81 8.25
CA PHE A 81 -13.05 8.34 9.60
C PHE A 81 -14.52 7.95 9.77
N LYS A 82 -15.39 8.32 8.82
CA LYS A 82 -16.81 7.92 8.79
C LYS A 82 -17.03 6.59 8.07
N ILE A 83 -16.01 6.09 7.36
CA ILE A 83 -16.10 4.85 6.60
C ILE A 83 -16.20 3.68 7.58
N PRO A 84 -17.24 2.83 7.49
CA PRO A 84 -17.36 1.65 8.33
C PRO A 84 -16.19 0.67 8.12
N LEU A 85 -15.66 0.09 9.20
CA LEU A 85 -14.56 -0.89 9.12
C LEU A 85 -14.86 -2.05 8.16
N ARG A 86 -16.12 -2.52 8.13
CA ARG A 86 -16.57 -3.57 7.20
C ARG A 86 -16.33 -3.23 5.72
N ASP A 87 -16.41 -1.95 5.38
CA ASP A 87 -16.27 -1.49 3.99
C ASP A 87 -14.80 -1.46 3.57
N ILE A 88 -13.90 -1.11 4.50
CA ILE A 88 -12.46 -1.17 4.30
C ILE A 88 -12.01 -2.63 4.20
N HIS A 89 -12.46 -3.50 5.10
CA HIS A 89 -12.08 -4.91 5.12
C HIS A 89 -12.59 -5.71 3.91
N SER A 90 -13.62 -5.21 3.22
CA SER A 90 -14.15 -5.86 2.00
C SER A 90 -13.60 -5.25 0.71
N ALA A 91 -12.78 -4.20 0.78
CA ALA A 91 -12.21 -3.57 -0.40
C ALA A 91 -11.05 -4.42 -0.96
N ASP A 92 -11.00 -4.62 -2.27
CA ASP A 92 -9.86 -5.27 -2.93
C ASP A 92 -8.70 -4.27 -3.12
N ILE A 93 -9.02 -2.97 -3.26
CA ILE A 93 -8.05 -1.87 -3.39
C ILE A 93 -8.43 -0.72 -2.44
N VAL A 94 -7.47 -0.27 -1.64
CA VAL A 94 -7.59 0.98 -0.86
C VAL A 94 -6.59 1.99 -1.42
N ILE A 95 -7.08 3.16 -1.87
CA ILE A 95 -6.24 4.22 -2.43
C ILE A 95 -6.03 5.30 -1.37
N THR A 96 -4.77 5.67 -1.13
CA THR A 96 -4.40 6.72 -0.19
C THR A 96 -3.18 7.51 -0.68
N THR A 97 -2.72 8.45 0.15
CA THR A 97 -1.57 9.30 -0.16
C THR A 97 -0.53 9.24 0.96
N PRO A 98 0.76 9.48 0.67
CA PRO A 98 1.79 9.56 1.71
C PRO A 98 1.43 10.54 2.83
N LYS A 99 0.88 11.70 2.49
CA LYS A 99 0.46 12.72 3.47
C LYS A 99 -0.66 12.23 4.38
N THR A 100 -1.62 11.46 3.85
CA THR A 100 -2.69 10.86 4.65
C THR A 100 -2.11 9.87 5.65
N LEU A 101 -1.22 8.98 5.21
CA LEU A 101 -0.57 8.01 6.09
C LEU A 101 0.29 8.67 7.17
N MET A 102 1.03 9.73 6.81
CA MET A 102 1.80 10.49 7.80
C MET A 102 0.91 11.14 8.86
N TYR A 103 -0.25 11.67 8.44
CA TYR A 103 -1.20 12.24 9.37
C TYR A 103 -1.81 11.17 10.29
N ASP A 104 -2.21 10.02 9.73
CA ASP A 104 -2.76 8.90 10.49
C ASP A 104 -1.74 8.35 11.49
N GLN A 105 -0.46 8.26 11.10
CA GLN A 105 0.61 7.85 12.02
C GLN A 105 0.71 8.79 13.22
N ARG A 106 0.60 10.11 13.00
CA ARG A 106 0.65 11.13 14.05
C ARG A 106 -0.57 11.12 14.97
N LEU A 107 -1.74 10.72 14.47
CA LEU A 107 -2.96 10.64 15.27
C LEU A 107 -3.00 9.45 16.24
N GLY A 108 -2.08 8.50 16.09
CA GLY A 108 -2.01 7.31 16.92
C GLY A 108 -1.91 6.06 16.07
N GLY A 109 -0.86 6.00 15.23
CA GLY A 109 -0.64 4.98 14.20
C GLY A 109 -1.15 3.59 14.56
N SER A 110 -0.78 3.06 15.72
CA SER A 110 -1.18 1.72 16.22
C SER A 110 -2.70 1.49 16.39
N THR A 111 -3.53 2.52 16.22
CA THR A 111 -5.01 2.44 16.26
C THR A 111 -5.64 2.68 14.89
N GLN A 112 -4.89 3.21 13.95
CA GLN A 112 -5.39 3.59 12.63
C GLN A 112 -5.34 2.40 11.68
N VAL A 113 -6.40 2.23 10.90
CA VAL A 113 -6.59 1.07 10.00
C VAL A 113 -5.36 0.77 9.14
N PRO A 114 -4.65 1.77 8.54
CA PRO A 114 -3.46 1.48 7.75
C PRO A 114 -2.31 0.78 8.48
N PHE A 115 -2.20 0.95 9.80
CA PHE A 115 -1.13 0.38 10.60
C PHE A 115 -1.60 -0.73 11.55
N THR A 116 -2.91 -0.96 11.68
CA THR A 116 -3.47 -2.16 12.34
C THR A 116 -3.76 -3.29 11.36
N THR A 117 -3.53 -3.05 10.07
CA THR A 117 -3.75 -4.01 8.98
C THR A 117 -2.42 -4.48 8.40
N ARG A 118 -2.29 -5.80 8.24
CA ARG A 118 -1.23 -6.41 7.43
C ARG A 118 -1.75 -6.67 6.03
N TRP A 119 -1.37 -5.78 5.11
CA TRP A 119 -1.85 -5.74 3.74
C TRP A 119 -1.31 -6.92 2.90
N TYR A 120 -2.10 -7.42 1.96
CA TYR A 120 -1.59 -8.41 1.01
C TYR A 120 -0.53 -7.78 0.09
N ARG A 121 -0.76 -6.53 -0.32
CA ARG A 121 0.16 -5.80 -1.17
C ARG A 121 0.17 -4.32 -0.83
N VAL A 122 1.35 -3.71 -0.80
CA VAL A 122 1.52 -2.25 -0.80
C VAL A 122 2.14 -1.84 -2.12
N VAL A 123 1.51 -0.89 -2.80
CA VAL A 123 1.98 -0.35 -4.09
C VAL A 123 2.19 1.15 -3.91
N ILE A 124 3.37 1.66 -4.28
CA ILE A 124 3.63 3.10 -4.36
C ILE A 124 3.71 3.51 -5.83
N ASP A 125 2.79 4.36 -6.25
CA ASP A 125 2.86 5.07 -7.51
C ASP A 125 3.68 6.34 -7.38
N GLU A 126 4.42 6.65 -8.45
CA GLU A 126 5.49 7.65 -8.45
C GLU A 126 6.46 7.46 -7.26
N ALA A 127 7.00 6.25 -7.12
CA ALA A 127 7.88 5.84 -6.03
C ALA A 127 9.12 6.72 -5.80
N HIS A 128 9.42 7.64 -6.72
CA HIS A 128 10.42 8.68 -6.50
C HIS A 128 10.10 9.61 -5.31
N VAL A 129 8.85 9.66 -4.85
CA VAL A 129 8.42 10.43 -3.66
C VAL A 129 9.16 9.98 -2.39
N ILE A 130 9.61 8.72 -2.30
CA ILE A 130 10.19 8.17 -1.07
C ILE A 130 11.68 8.51 -0.86
N ARG A 131 12.28 9.33 -1.74
CA ARG A 131 13.74 9.57 -1.80
C ARG A 131 14.29 10.52 -0.74
N ASN A 132 13.56 11.58 -0.40
CA ASN A 132 14.13 12.72 0.33
C ASN A 132 13.46 13.04 1.67
N GLU A 133 12.24 12.56 1.92
CA GLU A 133 11.51 12.89 3.12
C GLU A 133 11.53 11.71 4.10
N THR A 134 12.52 11.72 5.00
CA THR A 134 12.79 10.65 5.98
C THR A 134 11.57 10.27 6.81
N ALA A 135 10.76 11.25 7.22
CA ALA A 135 9.53 11.00 7.96
C ALA A 135 8.48 10.23 7.13
N SER A 136 8.27 10.61 5.88
CA SER A 136 7.35 9.90 4.98
C SER A 136 7.85 8.48 4.71
N HIS A 137 9.15 8.33 4.45
CA HIS A 137 9.76 7.03 4.14
C HIS A 137 9.66 6.07 5.32
N ALA A 138 9.91 6.54 6.54
CA ALA A 138 9.76 5.73 7.75
C ALA A 138 8.32 5.20 7.90
N VAL A 139 7.31 6.06 7.68
CA VAL A 139 5.89 5.68 7.73
C VAL A 139 5.53 4.67 6.65
N LEU A 140 5.99 4.88 5.41
CA LEU A 140 5.71 3.99 4.29
C LEU A 140 6.40 2.63 4.45
N THR A 141 7.61 2.62 5.02
CA THR A 141 8.36 1.39 5.29
C THR A 141 7.74 0.61 6.44
N SER A 142 7.20 1.28 7.48
CA SER A 142 6.55 0.63 8.63
C SER A 142 5.22 -0.05 8.32
N LEU A 143 4.63 0.15 7.14
CA LEU A 143 3.40 -0.52 6.74
C LEU A 143 3.60 -2.03 6.59
N GLU A 144 2.86 -2.83 7.34
CA GLU A 144 3.02 -4.28 7.27
C GLU A 144 2.37 -4.89 6.02
N SER A 145 3.13 -5.70 5.28
CA SER A 145 2.64 -6.28 4.04
C SER A 145 3.37 -7.56 3.60
N VAL A 146 2.72 -8.35 2.74
CA VAL A 146 3.32 -9.54 2.12
C VAL A 146 4.10 -9.17 0.86
N ASN A 147 3.50 -8.35 0.01
CA ASN A 147 4.06 -7.96 -1.28
C ASN A 147 4.27 -6.44 -1.33
N ARG A 148 5.37 -5.99 -1.93
CA ARG A 148 5.67 -4.56 -2.12
C ARG A 148 6.05 -4.27 -3.55
N LEU A 149 5.50 -3.19 -4.10
CA LEU A 149 5.74 -2.78 -5.48
C LEU A 149 5.97 -1.28 -5.58
N CYS A 150 7.05 -0.89 -6.27
CA CYS A 150 7.33 0.50 -6.63
C CYS A 150 7.03 0.71 -8.10
N LEU A 151 6.15 1.66 -8.42
CA LEU A 151 5.88 2.11 -9.78
C LEU A 151 6.56 3.47 -9.98
N THR A 152 7.59 3.52 -10.82
CA THR A 152 8.24 4.78 -11.18
C THR A 152 8.90 4.65 -12.54
N GLY A 153 8.82 5.71 -13.36
CA GLY A 153 9.55 5.77 -14.63
C GLY A 153 11.02 6.16 -14.47
N THR A 154 11.41 6.63 -13.29
CA THR A 154 12.71 7.28 -13.04
C THR A 154 13.29 6.80 -11.72
N PRO A 155 13.58 5.48 -11.53
CA PRO A 155 13.92 4.89 -10.22
C PRO A 155 15.18 5.48 -9.56
N LEU A 156 16.10 6.00 -10.36
CA LEU A 156 17.27 6.75 -9.93
C LEU A 156 17.15 8.18 -10.47
N HIS A 157 17.41 9.19 -9.65
CA HIS A 157 17.53 10.57 -10.13
C HIS A 157 18.98 11.02 -10.10
N ASN A 158 19.45 11.46 -8.93
CA ASN A 158 20.75 12.13 -8.80
C ASN A 158 21.67 11.51 -7.76
N ARG A 159 21.17 10.61 -6.89
CA ARG A 159 21.96 10.03 -5.79
C ARG A 159 21.77 8.54 -5.71
N ILE A 160 22.86 7.83 -5.46
CA ILE A 160 22.90 6.39 -5.19
C ILE A 160 21.99 6.04 -3.98
N GLY A 161 21.91 6.92 -2.98
CA GLY A 161 20.99 6.79 -1.84
C GLY A 161 19.50 6.71 -2.22
N ASP A 162 19.08 7.19 -3.40
CA ASP A 162 17.70 7.02 -3.87
C ASP A 162 17.34 5.53 -4.02
N LEU A 163 18.31 4.69 -4.43
CA LEU A 163 18.12 3.23 -4.54
C LEU A 163 18.05 2.57 -3.17
N HIS A 164 18.86 3.02 -2.21
CA HIS A 164 18.79 2.53 -0.84
C HIS A 164 17.40 2.72 -0.23
N MET A 165 16.80 3.89 -0.45
CA MET A 165 15.44 4.17 0.03
C MET A 165 14.38 3.27 -0.63
N LEU A 166 14.53 2.97 -1.93
CA LEU A 166 13.68 1.98 -2.61
C LEU A 166 13.88 0.58 -2.03
N PHE A 167 15.11 0.13 -1.81
CA PHE A 167 15.39 -1.19 -1.24
C PHE A 167 14.92 -1.34 0.20
N LYS A 168 15.07 -0.29 1.01
CA LYS A 168 14.47 -0.20 2.34
C LYS A 168 12.97 -0.33 2.28
N PHE A 169 12.29 0.38 1.38
CA PHE A 169 10.84 0.22 1.26
C PHE A 169 10.48 -1.20 0.81
N LEU A 170 11.19 -1.78 -0.16
CA LEU A 170 10.93 -3.12 -0.71
C LEU A 170 11.36 -4.28 0.20
N HIS A 171 11.99 -4.00 1.34
CA HIS A 171 12.58 -4.98 2.26
C HIS A 171 13.57 -5.95 1.60
N ILE A 172 14.38 -5.47 0.64
CA ILE A 172 15.32 -6.33 -0.09
C ILE A 172 16.60 -6.51 0.72
N LYS A 173 16.81 -7.70 1.26
CA LYS A 173 18.07 -8.08 1.94
C LYS A 173 19.17 -8.45 0.94
N PRO A 174 20.45 -8.11 1.20
CA PRO A 174 20.93 -7.28 2.31
C PRO A 174 20.83 -5.76 2.02
N PHE A 175 20.43 -5.36 0.82
CA PHE A 175 20.49 -3.97 0.34
C PHE A 175 19.63 -2.95 1.10
N GLN A 176 18.71 -3.38 1.97
CA GLN A 176 17.97 -2.50 2.85
C GLN A 176 18.79 -2.01 4.07
N GLU A 177 19.86 -2.72 4.43
CA GLU A 177 20.62 -2.44 5.65
C GLU A 177 21.50 -1.20 5.48
N ASP A 178 21.57 -0.36 6.51
CA ASP A 178 22.40 0.86 6.51
C ASP A 178 23.91 0.55 6.45
N SER A 179 24.32 -0.63 6.90
CA SER A 179 25.73 -1.08 6.88
C SER A 179 26.27 -1.38 5.48
N VAL A 180 25.41 -1.52 4.47
CA VAL A 180 25.77 -1.91 3.10
C VAL A 180 26.04 -0.68 2.20
N TRP A 181 25.62 0.52 2.59
CA TRP A 181 25.68 1.76 1.80
C TRP A 181 26.60 2.80 2.43
#